data_AF-A0A2D4MDS1-F1
#
_entry.id   AF-A0A2D4MDS1-F1
#
_cell.length_a   1.000
_cell.length_b   1.000
_cell.length_c   1.000
_cell.angle_alpha   90.00
_cell.angle_beta   90.00
_cell.angle_gamma   90.00
#
_symmetry.space_group_name_H-M   'P 1'
#
loop_
_entity.id
_entity.type
_entity.pdbx_description
1 polymer ?
#
loop_
_entity_poly.entity_id
_entity_poly.type
_entity_poly.pdbx_seq_one_letter_code
_entity_poly.pdbx_strand_id
1 'polypeptide(L)'
;HLNWLNVLRMLKMQFDWNSILLLNSLRLSLNLNPSLKRYRAEGILAAKPEDVFKCIKPETGGLREKWDDNVTKLVVVESINNNICVLRTTTPSVLMNMISPREFLDVVLIQQNEDGSKMTVATNVEHPLSPPQPNYVRGLNFPCGCFLIPVTGDPNKTHLLSFFQTDLGGSLPQKIIESFFPRSITAFYGNLANAAITLVS
;
A
#
# COMPACT_ATOMS: atom_id res chain seq x y z
N HIS A 1 18.14 13.25 -3.47
CA HIS A 1 18.75 12.61 -2.28
C HIS A 1 17.67 11.88 -1.50
N LEU A 2 17.82 10.56 -1.29
CA LEU A 2 16.92 9.81 -0.41
C LEU A 2 17.07 10.31 1.03
N ASN A 3 15.97 10.77 1.63
CA ASN A 3 15.97 11.22 3.02
C ASN A 3 15.78 10.03 3.96
N TRP A 4 16.86 9.54 4.56
CA TRP A 4 16.85 8.41 5.51
C TRP A 4 15.95 8.63 6.74
N LEU A 5 15.65 9.88 7.11
CA LEU A 5 14.67 10.18 8.16
C LEU A 5 13.26 9.71 7.80
N ASN A 6 12.91 9.72 6.50
CA ASN A 6 11.62 9.20 6.05
C ASN A 6 11.56 7.68 6.19
N VAL A 7 12.68 6.98 5.94
CA VAL A 7 12.80 5.53 6.16
C VAL A 7 12.65 5.17 7.63
N LEU A 8 13.31 5.90 8.52
CA LEU A 8 13.16 5.70 9.96
C LEU A 8 11.75 6.02 10.47
N ARG A 9 11.06 7.02 9.88
CA ARG A 9 9.65 7.30 10.18
C ARG A 9 8.72 6.18 9.69
N MET A 10 9.00 5.55 8.55
CA MET A 10 8.25 4.39 8.04
C MET A 10 8.30 3.21 9.02
N LEU A 11 9.47 2.93 9.62
CA LEU A 11 9.62 1.87 10.63
C LEU A 11 8.89 2.18 11.94
N LYS A 12 8.68 3.47 12.26
CA LYS A 12 7.95 3.92 13.47
C LYS A 12 6.43 3.94 13.32
N MET A 13 5.88 3.62 12.14
CA MET A 13 4.43 3.67 11.87
C MET A 13 3.57 2.72 12.73
N GLN A 14 4.19 1.76 13.43
CA GLN A 14 3.51 0.81 14.29
C GLN A 14 2.89 1.42 15.56
N PHE A 15 3.23 2.66 15.93
CA PHE A 15 2.84 3.24 17.22
C PHE A 15 1.88 4.44 17.06
N ASP A 16 0.89 4.53 17.97
CA ASP A 16 -0.20 5.52 18.13
C ASP A 16 -1.41 5.47 17.15
N TRP A 17 -2.43 4.70 17.52
CA TRP A 17 -3.69 4.56 16.78
C TRP A 17 -4.92 4.49 17.69
N ASN A 18 -5.96 5.26 17.35
CA ASN A 18 -7.30 5.12 17.94
C ASN A 18 -8.13 4.18 17.06
N SER A 19 -8.69 3.11 17.63
CA SER A 19 -9.49 2.11 16.91
C SER A 19 -10.89 2.66 16.60
N ILE A 20 -11.37 2.51 15.35
CA ILE A 20 -12.64 3.12 14.94
C ILE A 20 -13.66 2.12 14.36
N LEU A 21 -13.28 1.07 13.63
CA LEU A 21 -14.27 0.15 13.00
C LEU A 21 -13.78 -1.32 12.90
N LEU A 22 -14.71 -2.27 13.11
CA LEU A 22 -14.57 -3.70 12.84
C LEU A 22 -15.48 -4.09 11.66
N LEU A 23 -14.92 -4.68 10.62
CA LEU A 23 -15.67 -5.19 9.46
C LEU A 23 -15.17 -6.60 9.12
N ASN A 24 -16.01 -7.64 9.25
CA ASN A 24 -15.72 -9.00 8.77
C ASN A 24 -14.29 -9.50 9.12
N SER A 25 -13.88 -9.40 10.39
CA SER A 25 -12.54 -9.71 10.94
C SER A 25 -11.38 -8.75 10.61
N LEU A 26 -11.60 -7.76 9.73
CA LEU A 26 -10.69 -6.63 9.48
C LEU A 26 -10.93 -5.51 10.50
N ARG A 27 -9.85 -5.03 11.12
CA ARG A 27 -9.84 -3.84 11.98
C ARG A 27 -9.35 -2.65 11.18
N LEU A 28 -10.20 -1.63 10.99
CA LEU A 28 -9.83 -0.36 10.37
C LEU A 28 -9.80 0.73 11.44
N SER A 29 -8.65 1.39 11.57
CA SER A 29 -8.41 2.48 12.51
C SER A 29 -8.06 3.74 11.73
N LEU A 30 -8.52 4.89 12.20
CA LEU A 30 -8.28 6.18 11.57
C LEU A 30 -7.62 7.11 12.59
N ASN A 31 -6.47 7.67 12.24
CA ASN A 31 -5.86 8.75 13.00
C ASN A 31 -6.25 10.07 12.33
N LEU A 32 -6.93 10.93 13.09
CA LEU A 32 -7.32 12.27 12.68
C LEU A 32 -6.14 13.22 12.89
N ASN A 33 -5.19 13.23 11.95
CA ASN A 33 -4.26 14.35 11.85
C ASN A 33 -5.00 15.55 11.21
N PRO A 34 -4.81 16.80 11.69
CA PRO A 34 -5.53 17.97 11.20
C PRO A 34 -5.30 18.31 9.71
N SER A 35 -4.31 17.72 9.04
CA SER A 35 -3.99 18.02 7.62
C SER A 35 -4.31 16.89 6.63
N LEU A 36 -4.11 15.63 6.98
CA LEU A 36 -4.40 14.48 6.12
C LEU A 36 -4.72 13.22 6.94
N LYS A 37 -5.80 12.53 6.57
CA LYS A 37 -6.25 11.31 7.25
C LYS A 37 -5.28 10.16 7.06
N ARG A 38 -5.00 9.43 8.15
CA ARG A 38 -4.17 8.23 8.12
C ARG A 38 -4.98 7.01 8.54
N TYR A 39 -4.97 5.99 7.70
CA TYR A 39 -5.68 4.73 7.94
C TYR A 39 -4.70 3.62 8.31
N ARG A 40 -5.10 2.79 9.28
CA ARG A 40 -4.45 1.52 9.65
C ARG A 40 -5.46 0.41 9.48
N ALA A 41 -5.11 -0.63 8.76
CA ALA A 41 -5.92 -1.82 8.59
C ALA A 41 -5.17 -3.04 9.10
N GLU A 42 -5.87 -3.99 9.69
CA GLU A 42 -5.26 -5.18 10.29
C GLU A 42 -6.21 -6.38 10.22
N GLY A 43 -5.71 -7.52 9.71
CA GLY A 43 -6.51 -8.73 9.57
C GLY A 43 -5.66 -9.97 9.34
N ILE A 44 -6.23 -11.15 9.58
CA ILE A 44 -5.56 -12.44 9.34
C ILE A 44 -5.98 -12.96 7.98
N LEU A 45 -5.00 -13.22 7.11
CA LEU A 45 -5.20 -13.86 5.81
C LEU A 45 -4.91 -15.37 5.93
N ALA A 46 -5.76 -16.19 5.32
CA ALA A 46 -5.57 -17.64 5.21
C ALA A 46 -4.59 -18.02 4.08
N ALA A 47 -3.40 -17.41 4.10
CA ALA A 47 -2.31 -17.69 3.17
C ALA A 47 -0.94 -17.54 3.86
N LYS A 48 0.08 -18.23 3.33
CA LYS A 48 1.45 -18.19 3.84
C LYS A 48 2.08 -16.79 3.62
N PRO A 49 2.95 -16.30 4.52
CA PRO A 49 3.58 -15.00 4.37
C PRO A 49 4.35 -14.83 3.05
N GLU A 50 4.95 -15.90 2.53
CA GLU A 50 5.66 -15.92 1.25
C GLU A 50 4.73 -15.66 0.08
N ASP A 51 3.53 -16.25 0.10
CA ASP A 51 2.58 -16.15 -1.01
C ASP A 51 1.89 -14.79 -1.01
N VAL A 52 1.52 -14.29 0.17
CA VAL A 52 1.04 -12.91 0.35
C VAL A 52 2.12 -11.92 -0.11
N PHE A 53 3.40 -12.17 0.22
CA PHE A 53 4.50 -11.28 -0.17
C PHE A 53 4.70 -11.23 -1.70
N LYS A 54 4.63 -12.36 -2.40
CA LYS A 54 4.70 -12.39 -3.88
C LYS A 54 3.60 -11.52 -4.51
N CYS A 55 2.41 -11.47 -3.91
CA CYS A 55 1.29 -10.65 -4.39
C CYS A 55 1.51 -9.14 -4.22
N ILE A 56 2.28 -8.71 -3.23
CA ILE A 56 2.52 -7.28 -2.93
C ILE A 56 3.92 -6.78 -3.28
N LYS A 57 4.83 -7.67 -3.68
CA LYS A 57 6.22 -7.34 -4.03
C LYS A 57 6.24 -6.23 -5.11
N PRO A 58 7.02 -5.14 -4.90
CA PRO A 58 7.12 -4.06 -5.87
C PRO A 58 7.93 -4.51 -7.09
N GLU A 59 7.24 -4.85 -8.17
CA GLU A 59 7.85 -5.42 -9.38
C GLU A 59 7.10 -4.95 -10.62
N THR A 60 7.83 -4.59 -11.68
CA THR A 60 7.24 -4.20 -12.96
C THR A 60 6.48 -5.37 -13.57
N GLY A 61 5.19 -5.20 -13.88
CA GLY A 61 4.38 -6.31 -14.39
C GLY A 61 4.17 -7.44 -13.37
N GLY A 62 4.40 -7.17 -12.09
CA GLY A 62 4.25 -8.14 -11.01
C GLY A 62 2.80 -8.52 -10.74
N LEU A 63 2.59 -9.42 -9.77
CA LEU A 63 1.25 -9.94 -9.45
C LEU A 63 0.27 -8.85 -9.01
N ARG A 64 0.75 -7.75 -8.43
CA ARG A 64 -0.09 -6.67 -7.90
C ARG A 64 -1.04 -6.07 -8.93
N GLU A 65 -0.60 -5.96 -10.19
CA GLU A 65 -1.43 -5.46 -11.31
C GLU A 65 -2.61 -6.39 -11.64
N LYS A 66 -2.57 -7.66 -11.22
CA LYS A 66 -3.58 -8.67 -11.55
C LYS A 66 -4.77 -8.71 -10.58
N TRP A 67 -4.65 -8.10 -9.40
CA TRP A 67 -5.65 -8.27 -8.34
C TRP A 67 -6.02 -6.99 -7.59
N ASP A 68 -5.17 -5.97 -7.57
CA ASP A 68 -5.50 -4.71 -6.90
C ASP A 68 -6.29 -3.81 -7.84
N ASP A 69 -7.58 -3.64 -7.57
CA ASP A 69 -8.49 -2.81 -8.36
C ASP A 69 -8.04 -1.34 -8.45
N ASN A 70 -7.14 -0.90 -7.56
CA ASN A 70 -6.59 0.45 -7.56
C ASN A 70 -5.25 0.56 -8.31
N VAL A 71 -4.78 -0.51 -8.96
CA VAL A 71 -3.51 -0.54 -9.70
C VAL A 71 -3.77 -0.94 -11.14
N THR A 72 -3.45 -0.05 -12.08
CA THR A 72 -3.42 -0.35 -13.51
C THR A 72 -2.04 -0.78 -13.96
N LYS A 73 -0.98 -0.18 -13.41
CA LYS A 73 0.40 -0.49 -13.78
C LYS A 73 1.38 -0.20 -12.65
N LEU A 74 2.39 -1.05 -12.52
CA LEU A 74 3.58 -0.85 -11.71
C LEU A 74 4.82 -0.84 -12.59
N VAL A 75 5.69 0.14 -12.36
CA VAL A 75 6.97 0.24 -13.06
C VAL A 75 8.04 0.59 -12.04
N VAL A 76 8.99 -0.32 -11.82
CA VAL A 76 10.24 0.00 -11.14
C VAL A 76 11.04 0.94 -12.04
N VAL A 77 11.11 2.21 -11.65
CA VAL A 77 11.82 3.27 -12.37
C VAL A 77 13.32 3.14 -12.16
N GLU A 78 13.73 2.82 -10.94
CA GLU A 78 15.13 2.65 -10.55
C GLU A 78 15.23 1.61 -9.43
N SER A 79 16.16 0.67 -9.56
CA SER A 79 16.56 -0.20 -8.46
C SER A 79 17.81 0.40 -7.80
N ILE A 80 17.65 0.93 -6.59
CA ILE A 80 18.76 1.54 -5.83
C ILE A 80 19.65 0.43 -5.25
N ASN A 81 19.04 -0.64 -4.73
CA ASN A 81 19.69 -1.89 -4.35
C ASN A 81 18.65 -3.03 -4.32
N ASN A 82 19.04 -4.20 -3.80
CA ASN A 82 18.17 -5.39 -3.73
C ASN A 82 16.89 -5.19 -2.89
N ASN A 83 16.88 -4.20 -2.00
CA ASN A 83 15.83 -3.96 -1.02
C ASN A 83 15.16 -2.59 -1.20
N ILE A 84 15.70 -1.71 -2.04
CA ILE A 84 15.20 -0.35 -2.21
C ILE A 84 15.03 -0.05 -3.69
N CYS A 85 13.85 0.41 -4.09
CA CYS A 85 13.58 0.85 -5.45
C CYS A 85 12.71 2.11 -5.48
N VAL A 86 12.74 2.81 -6.61
CA VAL A 86 11.77 3.85 -6.96
C VAL A 86 10.71 3.19 -7.83
N LEU A 87 9.46 3.23 -7.38
CA LEU A 87 8.32 2.59 -8.02
C LEU A 87 7.31 3.64 -8.47
N ARG A 88 6.93 3.59 -9.74
CA ARG A 88 5.77 4.31 -10.25
C ARG A 88 4.55 3.39 -10.23
N THR A 89 3.45 3.88 -9.67
CA THR A 89 2.15 3.21 -9.67
C THR A 89 1.15 4.08 -10.41
N THR A 90 0.41 3.53 -11.37
CA THR A 90 -0.75 4.22 -11.96
C THR A 90 -2.04 3.54 -11.56
N THR A 91 -3.09 4.33 -11.39
CA THR A 91 -4.41 3.86 -10.95
C THR A 91 -5.45 4.10 -12.04
N PRO A 92 -6.52 3.29 -12.09
CA PRO A 92 -7.61 3.56 -13.00
C PRO A 92 -8.42 4.78 -12.51
N SER A 93 -9.40 5.18 -13.32
CA SER A 93 -10.46 6.04 -12.83
C SER A 93 -11.41 5.23 -11.94
N VAL A 94 -11.88 5.81 -10.84
CA VAL A 94 -12.76 5.14 -9.88
C VAL A 94 -13.97 6.01 -9.52
N LEU A 95 -14.97 5.37 -8.89
CA LEU A 95 -16.24 6.00 -8.52
C LEU A 95 -16.95 6.66 -9.72
N MET A 96 -17.24 5.91 -10.78
CA MET A 96 -17.93 6.42 -11.98
C MET A 96 -17.26 7.68 -12.56
N ASN A 97 -15.92 7.66 -12.67
CA ASN A 97 -15.09 8.75 -13.17
C ASN A 97 -15.03 10.01 -12.29
N MET A 98 -15.57 10.00 -11.07
CA MET A 98 -15.42 11.11 -10.13
C MET A 98 -13.97 11.31 -9.68
N ILE A 99 -13.19 10.22 -9.65
CA ILE A 99 -11.75 10.24 -9.42
C ILE A 99 -11.09 9.77 -10.72
N SER A 100 -10.57 10.71 -11.51
CA SER A 100 -9.68 10.46 -12.67
C SER A 100 -8.46 9.55 -12.36
N PRO A 101 -7.71 9.09 -13.36
CA PRO A 101 -6.47 8.34 -13.14
C PRO A 101 -5.42 9.14 -12.33
N ARG A 102 -4.72 8.46 -11.42
CA ARG A 102 -3.57 9.01 -10.67
C ARG A 102 -2.29 8.29 -11.04
N GLU A 103 -1.18 8.98 -10.90
CA GLU A 103 0.12 8.35 -10.74
C GLU A 103 0.73 8.69 -9.38
N PHE A 104 1.45 7.73 -8.82
CA PHE A 104 2.24 7.86 -7.60
C PHE A 104 3.68 7.46 -7.91
N LEU A 105 4.62 8.16 -7.30
CA LEU A 105 6.03 7.88 -7.42
C LEU A 105 6.62 7.78 -6.02
N ASP A 106 6.97 6.56 -5.64
CA ASP A 106 7.35 6.24 -4.28
C ASP A 106 8.74 5.60 -4.25
N VAL A 107 9.53 5.95 -3.24
CA VAL A 107 10.63 5.07 -2.82
C VAL A 107 10.03 3.97 -1.96
N VAL A 108 10.37 2.72 -2.27
CA VAL A 108 9.90 1.53 -1.56
C VAL A 108 11.09 0.81 -0.94
N LEU A 109 11.00 0.50 0.35
CA LEU A 109 11.89 -0.40 1.06
C LEU A 109 11.19 -1.74 1.27
N ILE A 110 11.91 -2.80 0.95
CA ILE A 110 11.55 -4.19 1.16
C ILE A 110 12.45 -4.73 2.27
N GLN A 111 11.86 -5.27 3.33
CA GLN A 111 12.61 -5.89 4.41
C GLN A 111 12.05 -7.27 4.74
N GLN A 112 12.94 -8.21 5.03
CA GLN A 112 12.64 -9.55 5.52
C GLN A 112 13.42 -9.73 6.82
N ASN A 113 12.74 -10.17 7.86
CA ASN A 113 13.31 -10.33 9.19
C ASN A 113 13.53 -11.82 9.51
N GLU A 114 14.41 -12.09 10.48
CA GLU A 114 14.75 -13.45 10.91
C GLU A 114 13.56 -14.22 11.50
N ASP A 115 12.59 -13.50 12.07
CA ASP A 115 11.33 -14.07 12.58
C ASP A 115 10.34 -14.47 11.47
N GLY A 116 10.76 -14.35 10.20
CA GLY A 116 9.96 -14.66 9.01
C GLY A 116 9.02 -13.54 8.57
N SER A 117 8.92 -12.45 9.34
CA SER A 117 8.13 -11.29 8.97
C SER A 117 8.73 -10.57 7.76
N LYS A 118 7.84 -10.05 6.91
CA LYS A 118 8.20 -9.32 5.69
C LYS A 118 7.46 -8.01 5.64
N MET A 119 8.07 -6.99 5.06
CA MET A 119 7.39 -5.70 4.89
C MET A 119 7.77 -5.03 3.57
N THR A 120 6.82 -4.25 3.07
CA THR A 120 7.04 -3.25 2.03
C THR A 120 6.57 -1.92 2.58
N VAL A 121 7.47 -0.96 2.74
CA VAL A 121 7.15 0.39 3.20
C VAL A 121 7.51 1.41 2.13
N ALA A 122 6.67 2.42 1.95
CA ALA A 122 6.79 3.37 0.86
C ALA A 122 6.49 4.80 1.30
N THR A 123 7.08 5.76 0.58
CA THR A 123 6.75 7.19 0.68
C THR A 123 7.06 7.86 -0.65
N ASN A 124 6.35 8.94 -0.95
CA ASN A 124 6.54 9.71 -2.16
C ASN A 124 7.98 10.23 -2.30
N VAL A 125 8.43 10.32 -3.54
CA VAL A 125 9.73 10.86 -3.92
C VAL A 125 9.63 11.57 -5.27
N GLU A 126 10.48 12.55 -5.49
CA GLU A 126 10.72 13.12 -6.82
C GLU A 126 11.90 12.41 -7.48
N HIS A 127 11.79 12.12 -8.78
CA HIS A 127 12.85 11.46 -9.53
C HIS A 127 12.97 12.03 -10.95
N PRO A 128 14.17 12.44 -11.42
CA PRO A 128 14.36 13.06 -12.73
C PRO A 128 13.91 12.18 -13.91
N LEU A 129 14.07 10.86 -13.82
CA LEU A 129 13.63 9.92 -14.86
C LEU A 129 12.11 9.67 -14.86
N SER A 130 11.37 10.29 -13.95
CA SER A 130 9.95 10.02 -13.72
C SER A 130 9.15 11.32 -13.49
N PRO A 131 9.21 12.28 -14.45
CA PRO A 131 8.43 13.52 -14.36
C PRO A 131 6.91 13.22 -14.41
N PRO A 132 6.06 14.18 -14.00
CA PRO A 132 4.62 14.06 -14.12
C PRO A 132 4.15 13.64 -15.52
N GLN A 133 3.32 12.60 -15.60
CA GLN A 133 2.78 12.11 -16.86
C GLN A 133 1.52 12.89 -17.27
N PRO A 134 1.35 13.19 -18.58
CA PRO A 134 0.09 13.75 -19.06
C PRO A 134 -1.07 12.79 -18.78
N ASN A 135 -2.26 13.32 -18.59
CA ASN A 135 -3.51 12.59 -18.30
C ASN A 135 -3.58 11.90 -16.92
N TYR A 136 -2.56 12.04 -16.07
CA TYR A 136 -2.58 11.59 -14.68
C TYR A 136 -2.50 12.77 -13.72
N VAL A 137 -3.27 12.71 -12.64
CA VAL A 137 -3.04 13.58 -11.49
C VAL A 137 -1.91 12.96 -10.66
N ARG A 138 -0.85 13.72 -10.36
CA ARG A 138 0.21 13.26 -9.45
C ARG A 138 -0.33 13.27 -8.02
N GLY A 139 -0.56 12.08 -7.47
CA GLY A 139 -0.84 11.90 -6.05
C GLY A 139 0.44 11.70 -5.25
N LEU A 140 0.34 11.82 -3.93
CA LEU A 140 1.43 11.64 -2.99
C LEU A 140 1.04 10.60 -1.95
N ASN A 141 1.78 9.50 -1.88
CA ASN A 141 1.74 8.64 -0.70
C ASN A 141 2.68 9.22 0.35
N PHE A 142 2.16 9.53 1.52
CA PHE A 142 2.97 9.70 2.72
C PHE A 142 3.38 8.31 3.24
N PRO A 143 4.27 8.20 4.25
CA PRO A 143 4.68 6.91 4.80
C PRO A 143 3.49 5.93 4.91
N CYS A 144 3.59 4.82 4.17
CA CYS A 144 2.56 3.79 3.99
C CYS A 144 3.23 2.42 3.81
N GLY A 145 2.46 1.34 3.80
CA GLY A 145 3.03 0.02 3.56
C GLY A 145 2.24 -1.14 4.15
N CYS A 146 2.80 -2.34 4.00
CA CYS A 146 2.27 -3.60 4.49
C CYS A 146 3.34 -4.34 5.32
N PHE A 147 2.92 -4.89 6.45
CA PHE A 147 3.69 -5.75 7.34
C PHE A 147 2.99 -7.11 7.40
N LEU A 148 3.72 -8.15 7.02
CA LEU A 148 3.27 -9.53 6.92
C LEU A 148 3.94 -10.29 8.04
N ILE A 149 3.17 -10.61 9.07
CA ILE A 149 3.66 -11.25 10.29
C ILE A 149 3.17 -12.70 10.28
N PRO A 150 4.05 -13.71 10.36
CA PRO A 150 3.63 -15.10 10.49
C PRO A 150 2.76 -15.30 11.73
N VAL A 151 1.69 -16.09 11.61
CA VAL A 151 0.86 -16.43 12.78
C VAL A 151 1.51 -17.57 13.54
N THR A 152 1.85 -17.35 14.82
CA THR A 152 2.45 -18.37 15.67
C THR A 152 1.58 -19.63 15.73
N GLY A 153 2.16 -20.77 15.38
CA GLY A 153 1.47 -22.07 15.37
C GLY A 153 0.65 -22.37 14.12
N ASP A 154 0.55 -21.45 13.15
CA ASP A 154 -0.15 -21.68 11.88
C ASP A 154 0.62 -21.08 10.69
N PRO A 155 1.53 -21.85 10.06
CA PRO A 155 2.37 -21.35 8.96
C PRO A 155 1.56 -20.99 7.71
N ASN A 156 0.29 -21.39 7.62
CA ASN A 156 -0.60 -21.10 6.49
C ASN A 156 -1.41 -19.82 6.70
N LYS A 157 -1.13 -19.05 7.76
CA LYS A 157 -1.78 -17.77 8.03
C LYS A 157 -0.78 -16.64 8.17
N THR A 158 -1.21 -15.48 7.69
CA THR A 158 -0.44 -14.23 7.77
C THR A 158 -1.28 -13.19 8.48
N HIS A 159 -0.73 -12.60 9.54
CA HIS A 159 -1.28 -11.39 10.11
C HIS A 159 -0.78 -10.18 9.31
N LEU A 160 -1.70 -9.57 8.56
CA LEU A 160 -1.41 -8.44 7.68
C LEU A 160 -1.81 -7.12 8.36
N LEU A 161 -0.81 -6.29 8.62
CA LEU A 161 -0.96 -4.91 9.09
C LEU A 161 -0.60 -3.95 7.95
N SER A 162 -1.51 -3.07 7.57
CA SER A 162 -1.31 -2.13 6.46
C SER A 162 -1.61 -0.69 6.88
N PHE A 163 -0.89 0.25 6.29
CA PHE A 163 -1.03 1.67 6.57
C PHE A 163 -1.18 2.46 5.28
N PHE A 164 -2.14 3.39 5.27
CA PHE A 164 -2.46 4.22 4.10
C PHE A 164 -2.54 5.69 4.53
N GLN A 165 -1.77 6.54 3.87
CA GLN A 165 -1.84 7.98 4.03
C GLN A 165 -1.57 8.60 2.66
N THR A 166 -2.63 8.92 1.93
CA THR A 166 -2.52 9.28 0.51
C THR A 166 -3.23 10.60 0.26
N ASP A 167 -2.53 11.53 -0.36
CA ASP A 167 -3.12 12.67 -1.04
C ASP A 167 -3.35 12.30 -2.51
N LEU A 168 -4.61 12.29 -2.94
CA LEU A 168 -4.99 11.97 -4.32
C LEU A 168 -4.71 13.11 -5.30
N GLY A 169 -4.32 14.28 -4.80
CA GLY A 169 -4.13 15.50 -5.57
C GLY A 169 -5.42 16.04 -6.21
N GLY A 170 -5.31 17.20 -6.84
CA GLY A 170 -6.41 17.87 -7.52
C GLY A 170 -7.48 18.42 -6.55
N SER A 171 -8.63 18.80 -7.11
CA SER A 171 -9.73 19.44 -6.37
C SER A 171 -10.88 18.47 -6.13
N LEU A 172 -10.67 17.47 -5.26
CA LEU A 172 -11.69 16.49 -4.91
C LEU A 172 -12.52 16.92 -3.68
N PRO A 173 -13.86 16.84 -3.73
CA PRO A 173 -14.69 17.00 -2.55
C PRO A 173 -14.31 16.02 -1.43
N GLN A 174 -14.18 16.52 -0.20
CA GLN A 174 -13.78 15.72 0.96
C GLN A 174 -14.67 14.48 1.16
N LYS A 175 -15.99 14.60 0.97
CA LYS A 175 -16.93 13.46 1.08
C LYS A 175 -16.60 12.30 0.15
N ILE A 176 -16.09 12.60 -1.06
CA ILE A 176 -15.68 11.57 -2.02
C ILE A 176 -14.47 10.83 -1.47
N ILE A 177 -13.45 11.56 -1.02
CA ILE A 177 -12.23 11.01 -0.42
C ILE A 177 -12.57 10.14 0.79
N GLU A 178 -13.44 10.62 1.68
CA GLU A 178 -13.86 9.93 2.89
C GLU A 178 -14.64 8.65 2.62
N SER A 179 -15.41 8.61 1.53
CA SER A 179 -16.12 7.40 1.11
C SER A 179 -15.22 6.39 0.36
N PHE A 180 -14.19 6.88 -0.32
CA PHE A 180 -13.31 6.09 -1.16
C PHE A 180 -12.38 5.20 -0.34
N PHE A 181 -11.58 5.78 0.56
CA PHE A 181 -10.50 5.06 1.23
C PHE A 181 -10.97 3.84 2.05
N PRO A 182 -12.01 3.92 2.90
CA PRO A 182 -12.47 2.75 3.64
C PRO A 182 -12.86 1.58 2.72
N ARG A 183 -13.57 1.87 1.62
CA ARG A 183 -13.98 0.84 0.64
C ARG A 183 -12.79 0.25 -0.09
N SER A 184 -11.87 1.10 -0.56
CA SER A 184 -10.64 0.69 -1.24
C SER A 184 -9.80 -0.23 -0.33
N ILE A 185 -9.63 0.13 0.94
CA ILE A 185 -8.84 -0.65 1.90
C ILE A 185 -9.51 -1.99 2.21
N THR A 186 -10.84 -2.03 2.36
CA THR A 186 -11.55 -3.30 2.55
C THR A 186 -11.42 -4.21 1.32
N ALA A 187 -11.60 -3.67 0.12
CA ALA A 187 -11.43 -4.42 -1.13
C ALA A 187 -10.00 -4.95 -1.29
N PHE A 188 -8.99 -4.13 -0.95
CA PHE A 188 -7.59 -4.54 -0.95
C PHE A 188 -7.33 -5.81 -0.15
N TYR A 189 -7.86 -5.92 1.08
CA TYR A 189 -7.69 -7.12 1.91
C TYR A 189 -8.39 -8.35 1.31
N GLY A 190 -9.62 -8.20 0.82
CA GLY A 190 -10.38 -9.29 0.20
C GLY A 190 -9.69 -9.82 -1.07
N ASN A 191 -9.28 -8.91 -1.96
CA ASN A 191 -8.63 -9.27 -3.21
C ASN A 191 -7.25 -9.88 -2.96
N LEU A 192 -6.46 -9.35 -2.02
CA LEU A 192 -5.16 -9.91 -1.65
C LEU A 192 -5.30 -11.33 -1.10
N ALA A 193 -6.27 -11.56 -0.21
CA ALA A 193 -6.53 -12.89 0.34
C ALA A 193 -6.81 -13.90 -0.78
N ASN A 194 -7.65 -13.52 -1.75
CA ASN A 194 -7.97 -14.37 -2.89
C ASN A 194 -6.76 -14.57 -3.82
N ALA A 195 -6.01 -13.51 -4.10
CA ALA A 195 -4.83 -13.54 -4.99
C ALA A 195 -3.72 -14.43 -4.45
N ALA A 196 -3.46 -14.38 -3.13
CA ALA A 196 -2.44 -15.21 -2.49
C ALA A 196 -2.72 -16.71 -2.60
N ILE A 197 -3.99 -17.09 -2.82
CA ILE A 197 -4.40 -18.48 -3.03
C ILE A 197 -4.41 -18.83 -4.52
N THR A 198 -4.89 -17.92 -5.37
CA THR A 198 -5.24 -18.23 -6.78
C THR A 198 -4.16 -17.89 -7.80
N LEU A 199 -3.21 -17.00 -7.49
CA LEU A 199 -2.19 -16.52 -8.44
C LEU A 199 -0.78 -17.04 -8.16
N VAL A 200 -0.59 -17.74 -7.04
CA VAL A 200 0.72 -18.15 -6.53
C VAL A 200 0.84 -19.69 -6.42
N SER A 201 -0.28 -20.40 -6.59
CA SER A 201 -0.36 -21.87 -6.54
C SER A 201 0.26 -22.55 -7.75
#